data_AF-A0A9X0I3P5-F1
#
_entry.id   AF-A0A9X0I3P5-F1
#
_cell.length_a   1.000
_cell.length_b   1.000
_cell.length_c   1.000
_cell.angle_alpha   90.00
_cell.angle_beta   90.00
_cell.angle_gamma   90.00
#
_symmetry.space_group_name_H-M   'P 1'
#
loop_
_entity.id
_entity.type
_entity.pdbx_description
1 polymer ?
#
loop_
_entity_poly.entity_id
_entity_poly.type
_entity_poly.pdbx_seq_one_letter_code
_entity_poly.pdbx_strand_id
1 'polypeptide(L)'
;MEAKPVSVLRLRWPLSPVLVTGPSMSPTLRHGDAVLVRRGGREIRPGDVVIAVFRSRPDLLVVKRAVRPTDGGWWLYGDNDLVTDDSRAYGVADVLGRVVARYWPRPGRVPPRPL
;
A
#
# COMPACT_ATOMS: atom_id res chain seq x y z
N MET A 1 25.56 30.92 23.93
CA MET A 1 24.16 30.52 23.69
C MET A 1 24.20 29.04 23.30
N GLU A 2 24.14 28.16 24.28
CA GLU A 2 24.38 26.72 24.11
C GLU A 2 23.09 26.06 23.56
N ALA A 3 23.12 25.59 22.32
CA ALA A 3 22.00 24.85 21.75
C ALA A 3 21.95 23.46 22.40
N LYS A 4 20.91 23.19 23.20
CA LYS A 4 20.69 21.85 23.74
C LYS A 4 20.43 20.87 22.60
N PRO A 5 21.14 19.72 22.53
CA PRO A 5 20.84 18.70 21.55
C PRO A 5 19.42 18.20 21.76
N VAL A 6 18.57 18.35 20.74
CA VAL A 6 17.24 17.75 20.72
C VAL A 6 17.44 16.24 20.57
N SER A 7 17.19 15.51 21.65
CA SER A 7 17.18 14.04 21.65
C SER A 7 16.07 13.54 20.73
N VAL A 8 16.40 13.27 19.46
CA VAL A 8 15.45 12.64 18.55
C VAL A 8 15.36 11.18 18.93
N LEU A 9 14.31 10.77 19.65
CA LEU A 9 13.96 9.35 19.74
C LEU A 9 13.84 8.84 18.30
N ARG A 10 14.78 7.99 17.86
CA ARG A 10 14.61 7.19 16.65
C ARG A 10 13.55 6.14 16.94
N LEU A 11 12.31 6.57 16.94
CA LEU A 11 11.14 5.72 16.95
C LEU A 11 11.22 4.92 15.65
N ARG A 12 11.61 3.64 15.74
CA ARG A 12 11.55 2.65 14.65
C ARG A 12 10.09 2.36 14.35
N TRP A 13 9.35 3.37 13.93
CA TRP A 13 7.95 3.20 13.60
C TRP A 13 7.90 2.38 12.31
N PRO A 14 7.15 1.26 12.28
CA PRO A 14 7.04 0.42 11.10
C PRO A 14 6.19 1.09 9.99
N LEU A 15 6.03 2.42 10.05
CA LEU A 15 5.24 3.21 9.12
C LEU A 15 6.17 3.90 8.13
N SER A 16 5.92 3.68 6.84
CA SER A 16 6.61 4.35 5.75
C SER A 16 5.63 5.25 4.99
N PRO A 17 5.96 6.53 4.74
CA PRO A 17 5.16 7.37 3.87
C PRO A 17 5.35 6.94 2.41
N VAL A 18 4.26 6.90 1.65
CA VAL A 18 4.27 6.58 0.21
C VAL A 18 3.33 7.52 -0.53
N LEU A 19 3.78 8.00 -1.69
CA LEU A 19 2.98 8.79 -2.62
C LEU A 19 2.31 7.85 -3.64
N VAL A 20 1.01 8.00 -3.82
CA VAL A 20 0.24 7.21 -4.79
C VAL A 20 0.41 7.80 -6.19
N THR A 21 0.90 6.98 -7.12
CA THR A 21 1.07 7.34 -8.53
C THR A 21 0.14 6.52 -9.42
N GLY A 22 -0.47 7.17 -10.42
CA GLY A 22 -1.39 6.53 -11.35
C GLY A 22 -2.82 6.35 -10.82
N PRO A 23 -3.75 5.90 -11.70
CA PRO A 23 -5.18 5.89 -11.40
C PRO A 23 -5.75 4.54 -10.94
N SER A 24 -4.92 3.50 -10.78
CA SER A 24 -5.39 2.12 -10.59
C SER A 24 -6.16 1.86 -9.29
N MET A 25 -5.99 2.71 -8.27
CA MET A 25 -6.71 2.62 -6.99
C MET A 25 -7.88 3.61 -6.88
N SER A 26 -8.21 4.34 -7.95
CA SER A 26 -9.36 5.25 -7.95
C SER A 26 -10.66 4.45 -7.88
N PRO A 27 -11.67 4.85 -7.07
CA PRO A 27 -11.76 6.10 -6.31
C PRO A 27 -11.21 6.04 -4.87
N THR A 28 -10.73 4.88 -4.41
CA THR A 28 -10.27 4.69 -3.03
C THR A 28 -9.03 5.53 -2.72
N LEU A 29 -8.02 5.47 -3.58
CA LEU A 29 -6.84 6.33 -3.56
C LEU A 29 -6.65 6.98 -4.93
N ARG A 30 -6.41 8.28 -4.93
CA ARG A 30 -6.19 9.05 -6.15
C ARG A 30 -4.70 9.30 -6.35
N HIS A 31 -4.33 9.56 -7.59
CA HIS A 31 -3.01 10.08 -7.89
C HIS A 31 -2.71 11.32 -7.03
N GLY A 32 -1.55 11.36 -6.38
CA GLY A 32 -1.15 12.42 -5.47
C GLY A 32 -1.61 12.22 -4.01
N ASP A 33 -2.40 11.19 -3.70
CA ASP A 33 -2.69 10.83 -2.31
C ASP A 33 -1.39 10.38 -1.62
N ALA A 34 -1.17 10.86 -0.40
CA ALA A 34 -0.03 10.45 0.41
C ALA A 34 -0.53 9.54 1.55
N VAL A 35 0.03 8.33 1.63
CA VAL A 35 -0.43 7.27 2.52
C VAL A 35 0.66 6.78 3.46
N LEU A 36 0.25 6.29 4.63
CA LEU A 36 1.11 5.59 5.57
C LEU A 36 0.95 4.08 5.39
N VAL A 37 2.08 3.40 5.27
CA VAL A 37 2.13 1.95 5.07
C VAL A 37 2.80 1.30 6.26
N ARG A 38 2.14 0.32 6.87
CA ARG A 38 2.69 -0.48 7.95
C ARG A 38 3.30 -1.77 7.42
N ARG A 39 4.57 -2.01 7.76
CA ARG A 39 5.24 -3.30 7.52
C ARG A 39 5.06 -4.21 8.74
N GLY A 40 4.55 -5.42 8.51
CA GLY A 40 4.32 -6.42 9.56
C GLY A 40 3.24 -6.07 10.59
N GLY A 41 3.23 -6.82 11.70
CA GLY A 41 2.34 -6.63 12.86
C GLY A 41 0.97 -7.31 12.74
N ARG A 42 0.22 -7.05 11.66
CA ARG A 42 -1.05 -7.73 11.38
C ARG A 42 -0.96 -8.43 10.03
N GLU A 43 -1.47 -9.66 9.97
CA GLU A 43 -1.61 -10.40 8.72
C GLU A 43 -2.46 -9.62 7.69
N ILE A 44 -2.12 -9.79 6.42
CA ILE A 44 -2.87 -9.23 5.30
C ILE A 44 -4.18 -10.01 5.14
N ARG A 45 -5.28 -9.30 4.93
CA ARG A 45 -6.60 -9.91 4.71
C ARG A 45 -7.18 -9.48 3.37
N PRO A 46 -8.08 -10.28 2.77
CA PRO A 46 -8.90 -9.83 1.66
C PRO A 46 -9.52 -8.46 1.95
N GLY A 47 -9.48 -7.58 0.95
CA GLY A 47 -9.97 -6.22 1.06
C GLY A 47 -8.95 -5.20 1.56
N ASP A 48 -7.80 -5.61 2.11
CA ASP A 48 -6.75 -4.67 2.50
C ASP A 48 -6.13 -3.98 1.27
N VAL A 49 -5.81 -2.70 1.39
CA VAL A 49 -4.95 -2.01 0.42
C VAL A 49 -3.50 -2.20 0.82
N VAL A 50 -2.68 -2.64 -0.13
CA VAL A 50 -1.30 -3.08 0.12
C VAL A 50 -0.32 -2.43 -0.84
N ILE A 51 0.93 -2.37 -0.40
CA ILE A 51 2.08 -2.18 -1.28
C ILE A 51 2.70 -3.53 -1.55
N ALA A 52 2.98 -3.81 -2.81
CA ALA A 52 3.49 -5.09 -3.27
C ALA A 52 4.39 -4.91 -4.50
N VAL A 53 5.06 -5.99 -4.86
CA VAL A 53 5.75 -6.16 -6.14
C VAL A 53 5.19 -7.40 -6.84
N PHE A 54 4.92 -7.32 -8.13
CA PHE A 54 4.53 -8.52 -8.90
C PHE A 54 5.77 -9.37 -9.16
N ARG A 55 5.67 -10.70 -9.04
CA ARG A 55 6.83 -11.58 -9.29
C ARG A 55 7.35 -11.49 -10.72
N SER A 56 6.47 -11.18 -11.68
CA SER A 56 6.83 -10.93 -13.07
C SER A 56 7.45 -9.53 -13.32
N ARG A 57 7.35 -8.61 -12.35
CA ARG A 57 7.89 -7.24 -12.38
C ARG A 57 8.42 -6.83 -11.00
N PRO A 58 9.52 -7.45 -10.54
CA PRO A 58 10.02 -7.28 -9.17
C PRO A 58 10.48 -5.85 -8.86
N ASP A 59 10.89 -5.09 -9.88
CA ASP A 59 11.36 -3.70 -9.75
C ASP A 59 10.21 -2.68 -9.66
N LEU A 60 8.96 -3.10 -9.86
CA LEU A 60 7.80 -2.21 -9.87
C LEU A 60 7.01 -2.31 -8.56
N LEU A 61 7.15 -1.27 -7.74
CA LEU A 61 6.34 -1.10 -6.54
C LEU A 61 4.93 -0.64 -6.92
N VAL A 62 3.90 -1.40 -6.51
CA VAL A 62 2.50 -1.09 -6.80
C VAL A 62 1.67 -0.94 -5.54
N VAL A 63 0.61 -0.13 -5.63
CA VAL A 63 -0.47 -0.06 -4.64
C VAL A 63 -1.69 -0.76 -5.24
N LYS A 64 -2.18 -1.81 -4.59
CA LYS A 64 -3.33 -2.60 -5.05
C LYS A 64 -4.18 -3.07 -3.87
N ARG A 65 -5.38 -3.61 -4.14
CA ARG A 65 -6.21 -4.29 -3.16
C ARG A 65 -5.94 -5.79 -3.15
N ALA A 66 -5.73 -6.34 -1.96
CA ALA A 66 -5.54 -7.76 -1.73
C ALA A 66 -6.86 -8.52 -1.90
N VAL A 67 -6.90 -9.49 -2.82
CA VAL A 67 -8.10 -10.29 -3.11
C VAL A 67 -8.08 -11.61 -2.37
N ARG A 68 -7.05 -12.42 -2.60
CA ARG A 68 -6.88 -13.72 -1.96
C ARG A 68 -5.41 -14.11 -1.89
N PRO A 69 -4.99 -14.91 -0.90
CA PRO A 69 -3.70 -15.58 -0.91
C PRO A 69 -3.60 -16.49 -2.15
N THR A 70 -2.43 -16.55 -2.79
CA THR A 70 -2.19 -17.40 -3.98
C THR A 70 -0.71 -17.71 -4.07
N ASP A 71 -0.34 -18.98 -4.17
CA ASP A 71 1.04 -19.46 -4.38
C ASP A 71 2.09 -18.82 -3.45
N GLY A 72 1.74 -18.72 -2.16
CA GLY A 72 2.59 -18.10 -1.13
C GLY A 72 2.69 -16.56 -1.20
N GLY A 73 2.02 -15.93 -2.17
CA GLY A 73 1.86 -14.48 -2.29
C GLY A 73 0.39 -14.10 -2.30
N TRP A 74 0.04 -13.06 -3.06
CA TRP A 74 -1.31 -12.54 -3.16
C TRP A 74 -1.74 -12.27 -4.60
N TRP A 75 -3.01 -12.57 -4.86
CA TRP A 75 -3.73 -12.05 -6.01
C TRP A 75 -4.26 -10.65 -5.67
N LEU A 76 -3.93 -9.66 -6.50
CA LEU A 76 -4.19 -8.25 -6.26
C LEU A 76 -4.96 -7.63 -7.42
N TYR A 77 -5.93 -6.76 -7.12
CA TYR A 77 -6.67 -5.96 -8.10
C TYR A 77 -6.54 -4.45 -7.86
N GLY A 78 -6.62 -3.67 -8.94
CA GLY A 78 -6.91 -2.24 -8.84
C GLY A 78 -8.38 -2.02 -8.48
N ASP A 79 -8.68 -0.92 -7.81
CA ASP A 79 -10.08 -0.49 -7.58
C ASP A 79 -10.69 0.22 -8.79
N ASN A 80 -9.87 0.56 -9.77
CA ASN A 80 -10.28 1.13 -11.05
C ASN A 80 -10.32 0.04 -12.11
N ASP A 81 -11.51 -0.47 -12.42
CA ASP A 81 -11.71 -1.56 -13.38
C ASP A 81 -11.28 -1.24 -14.82
N LEU A 82 -11.13 0.06 -15.15
CA LEU A 82 -10.64 0.52 -16.44
C LEU A 82 -9.11 0.33 -16.60
N VAL A 83 -8.40 0.02 -15.52
CA VAL A 83 -6.95 -0.20 -15.52
C VAL A 83 -6.68 -1.66 -15.17
N THR A 84 -6.01 -2.38 -16.08
CA THR A 84 -5.77 -3.82 -15.96
C THR A 84 -4.32 -4.15 -15.57
N ASP A 85 -3.62 -3.22 -14.92
CA ASP A 85 -2.24 -3.36 -14.45
C ASP A 85 -2.15 -4.14 -13.11
N ASP A 86 -2.79 -5.31 -13.05
CA ASP A 86 -2.94 -6.09 -11.83
C ASP A 86 -2.65 -7.58 -12.03
N SER A 87 -3.05 -8.44 -11.08
CA SER A 87 -2.76 -9.87 -11.17
C SER A 87 -3.33 -10.57 -12.41
N ARG A 88 -4.34 -9.99 -13.09
CA ARG A 88 -4.81 -10.52 -14.39
C ARG A 88 -3.73 -10.44 -15.46
N ALA A 89 -2.86 -9.42 -15.40
CA ALA A 89 -1.77 -9.21 -16.35
C ALA A 89 -0.42 -9.74 -15.83
N TYR A 90 -0.17 -9.65 -14.52
CA TYR A 90 1.16 -9.86 -13.93
C TYR A 90 1.25 -11.05 -12.96
N GLY A 91 0.11 -11.70 -12.67
CA GLY A 91 0.05 -12.86 -11.79
C GLY A 91 0.24 -12.50 -10.31
N VAL A 92 0.89 -13.40 -9.57
CA VAL A 92 1.05 -13.32 -8.12
C VAL A 92 2.02 -12.21 -7.73
N ALA A 93 1.70 -11.52 -6.62
CA ALA A 93 2.52 -10.49 -6.03
C ALA A 93 2.96 -10.82 -4.60
N ASP A 94 4.13 -10.31 -4.22
CA ASP A 94 4.63 -10.39 -2.85
C ASP A 94 4.34 -9.07 -2.12
N VAL A 95 3.61 -9.18 -1.00
CA VAL A 95 3.15 -8.00 -0.24
C VAL A 95 4.24 -7.53 0.72
N LEU A 96 4.55 -6.24 0.65
CA LEU A 96 5.57 -5.59 1.48
C LEU A 96 4.98 -4.87 2.70
N GLY A 97 3.71 -4.47 2.63
CA GLY A 97 3.04 -3.80 3.73
C GLY A 97 1.62 -3.38 3.41
N ARG A 98 0.90 -2.98 4.46
CA ARG A 98 -0.51 -2.58 4.38
C ARG A 98 -0.65 -1.07 4.50
N VAL A 99 -1.44 -0.46 3.62
CA VAL A 99 -1.84 0.94 3.74
C VAL A 99 -2.81 1.07 4.91
N VAL A 100 -2.48 1.93 5.90
CA VAL A 100 -3.27 2.09 7.13
C VAL A 100 -4.06 3.39 7.16
N ALA A 101 -3.56 4.44 6.51
CA ALA A 101 -4.22 5.73 6.44
C ALA A 101 -3.73 6.53 5.23
N ARG A 102 -4.59 7.38 4.69
CA ARG A 102 -4.19 8.54 3.89
C ARG A 102 -3.94 9.67 4.87
N TYR A 103 -2.80 10.36 4.75
CA TYR A 103 -2.46 11.51 5.59
C TYR A 103 -2.54 12.83 4.82
N TRP A 104 -2.64 12.80 3.49
CA TRP A 104 -2.84 13.98 2.64
C TRP A 104 -3.51 13.58 1.31
N PRO A 105 -4.33 14.43 0.66
CA PRO A 105 -4.82 15.74 1.11
C PRO A 105 -6.04 15.66 2.05
N ARG A 106 -6.67 14.49 2.14
CA ARG A 106 -7.86 14.27 2.97
C ARG A 106 -7.57 13.18 4.00
N PRO A 107 -7.01 13.53 5.17
CA PRO A 107 -6.62 12.55 6.18
C PRO A 107 -7.77 11.63 6.55
N GLY A 108 -7.50 10.33 6.65
CA GLY A 108 -8.51 9.34 6.96
C GLY A 108 -7.99 7.92 6.84
N ARG A 109 -8.68 6.98 7.48
CA ARG A 109 -8.40 5.55 7.28
C ARG A 109 -8.77 5.16 5.85
N VAL A 110 -8.02 4.23 5.28
CA VAL A 110 -8.40 3.58 4.03
C VAL A 110 -9.26 2.37 4.40
N PRO A 111 -10.58 2.41 4.15
CA PRO A 111 -11.44 1.33 4.58
C PRO A 111 -11.11 0.05 3.79
N PRO A 112 -11.03 -1.11 4.46
CA PRO A 112 -11.08 -2.38 3.75
C PRO A 112 -12.43 -2.47 3.03
N ARG A 113 -12.41 -2.89 1.77
CA ARG A 113 -13.63 -3.17 1.01
C ARG A 113 -13.89 -4.68 1.10
N PRO A 114 -15.09 -5.13 1.50
CA PRO A 114 -15.47 -6.53 1.33
C PRO A 114 -15.35 -6.91 -0.14
N LEU A 115 -14.69 -8.02 -0.42
CA LEU A 115 -14.50 -8.57 -1.77
C LEU A 115 -15.40 -9.77 -1.97
#